data_AF-A0A7C9AL44-F1
#
_entry.id   AF-A0A7C9AL44-F1
#
_cell.length_a   1.000
_cell.length_b   1.000
_cell.length_c   1.000
_cell.angle_alpha   90.00
_cell.angle_beta   90.00
_cell.angle_gamma   90.00
#
_symmetry.space_group_name_H-M   'P 1'
#
loop_
_entity.id
_entity.type
_entity.pdbx_description
1 polymer ?
#
loop_
_entity_poly.entity_id
_entity_poly.type
_entity_poly.pdbx_seq_one_letter_code
_entity_poly.pdbx_strand_id
1 'polypeptide(L)'
;GVPIREYKNREAMGIPFAKLRAMKLYSSIWNADQWATQGGRIKTDWRQAPFTASYRNFRAEACVRVGGRGRSSCSPRTYNSLMIRGLDGASQNKLRWVRNKYMIYNYCKDYKRFPQGL
;
A
#
# COMPACT_ATOMS: atom_id res chain seq x y z
N GLY A 1 -8.14 -13.25 1.14
CA GLY A 1 -8.50 -11.81 1.17
C GLY A 1 -8.95 -11.35 -0.20
N VAL A 2 -9.35 -10.08 -0.34
CA VAL A 2 -9.69 -9.45 -1.63
C VAL A 2 -8.58 -8.45 -1.98
N PRO A 3 -7.83 -8.65 -3.08
CA PRO A 3 -6.83 -7.69 -3.49
C PRO A 3 -7.48 -6.39 -3.98
N ILE A 4 -6.97 -5.25 -3.52
CA ILE A 4 -7.44 -3.91 -3.93
C ILE A 4 -6.43 -3.18 -4.81
N ARG A 5 -5.15 -3.59 -4.77
CA ARG A 5 -4.05 -3.04 -5.58
C ARG A 5 -2.94 -4.07 -5.73
N GLU A 6 -2.32 -4.09 -6.90
CA GLU A 6 -1.04 -4.75 -7.17
C GLU A 6 -0.11 -3.71 -7.81
N TYR A 7 1.10 -3.56 -7.28
CA TYR A 7 2.15 -2.71 -7.84
C TYR A 7 3.35 -3.60 -8.17
N LYS A 8 3.56 -3.86 -9.46
CA LYS A 8 4.59 -4.79 -9.95
C LYS A 8 5.94 -4.09 -10.01
N ASN A 9 7.01 -4.85 -9.76
CA ASN A 9 8.35 -4.37 -10.03
C ASN A 9 8.53 -4.18 -11.55
N ARG A 10 8.77 -2.92 -11.95
CA ARG A 10 9.04 -2.51 -13.34
C ARG A 10 10.36 -1.75 -13.43
N GLU A 11 11.35 -2.10 -12.61
CA GLU A 11 12.71 -1.53 -12.67
C GLU A 11 13.33 -1.65 -14.08
N ALA A 12 13.04 -2.72 -14.82
CA ALA A 12 13.47 -2.91 -16.21
C ALA A 12 12.91 -1.84 -17.18
N MET A 13 11.82 -1.16 -16.81
CA MET A 13 11.23 -0.03 -17.54
C MET A 13 11.63 1.32 -16.91
N GLY A 14 12.63 1.34 -16.01
CA GLY A 14 13.09 2.55 -15.33
C GLY A 14 12.22 3.01 -14.15
N ILE A 15 11.21 2.24 -13.73
CA ILE A 15 10.31 2.63 -12.63
C ILE A 15 10.92 2.16 -11.29
N PRO A 16 11.21 3.08 -10.34
CA PRO A 16 11.78 2.70 -9.05
C PRO A 16 10.89 1.74 -8.24
N PHE A 17 11.52 0.79 -7.54
CA PHE A 17 10.81 -0.18 -6.70
C PHE A 17 11.49 -0.36 -5.33
N ALA A 18 10.70 -0.50 -4.28
CA ALA A 18 11.19 -0.66 -2.91
C ALA A 18 11.72 -2.08 -2.65
N LYS A 19 12.94 -2.37 -3.13
CA LYS A 19 13.58 -3.70 -3.03
C LYS A 19 14.69 -3.80 -1.99
N LEU A 20 15.52 -2.75 -1.89
CA LEU A 20 16.81 -2.85 -1.19
C LEU A 20 16.80 -2.29 0.23
N ARG A 21 15.90 -1.35 0.54
CA ARG A 21 15.86 -0.68 1.83
C ARG A 21 14.86 -1.37 2.74
N ALA A 22 15.33 -1.86 3.89
CA ALA A 22 14.47 -2.41 4.92
C ALA A 22 13.48 -1.35 5.43
N MET A 23 12.24 -1.76 5.70
CA MET A 23 11.16 -0.88 6.12
C MET A 23 10.73 -1.19 7.55
N LYS A 24 10.11 -0.20 8.20
CA LYS A 24 9.41 -0.36 9.48
C LYS A 24 7.91 -0.18 9.24
N LEU A 25 7.11 -0.84 10.07
CA LEU A 25 5.67 -0.67 10.08
C LEU A 25 5.31 0.47 11.04
N TYR A 26 4.38 1.32 10.62
CA TYR A 26 3.89 2.46 11.41
C TYR A 26 2.36 2.48 11.39
N SER A 27 1.76 2.98 12.46
CA SER A 27 0.34 3.30 12.55
C SER A 27 0.19 4.62 13.30
N SER A 28 -0.71 5.50 12.83
CA SER A 28 -0.99 6.78 13.46
C SER A 28 -2.43 7.21 13.19
N ILE A 29 -3.02 7.93 14.15
CA ILE A 29 -4.21 8.75 13.94
C ILE A 29 -3.75 10.21 14.06
N TRP A 30 -4.07 11.03 13.07
CA TRP A 30 -3.62 12.43 13.00
C TRP A 30 -4.57 13.27 12.15
N ASN A 31 -4.56 14.60 12.37
CA ASN A 31 -5.38 15.54 11.59
C ASN A 31 -4.72 15.88 10.24
N ALA A 32 -5.44 15.68 9.15
CA ALA A 32 -5.01 15.97 7.78
C ALA A 32 -6.01 16.87 7.02
N ASP A 33 -6.57 17.88 7.69
CA ASP A 33 -7.56 18.85 7.18
C ASP A 33 -7.21 19.48 5.82
N GLN A 34 -5.93 19.56 5.48
CA GLN A 34 -5.48 20.12 4.22
C GLN A 34 -5.92 19.29 3.00
N TRP A 35 -6.20 17.98 3.15
CA TRP A 35 -6.48 17.12 2.01
C TRP A 35 -7.41 15.92 2.26
N ALA A 36 -7.61 15.46 3.49
CA ALA A 36 -8.21 14.15 3.77
C ALA A 36 -9.67 13.99 3.31
N THR A 37 -10.55 14.93 3.67
CA THR A 37 -11.99 14.80 3.40
C THR A 37 -12.41 15.75 2.28
N GLN A 38 -12.89 15.17 1.16
CA GLN A 38 -13.27 15.91 -0.06
C GLN A 38 -12.17 16.84 -0.55
N GLY A 39 -10.92 16.36 -0.60
CA GLY A 39 -9.77 17.16 -1.02
C GLY A 39 -9.43 18.31 -0.07
N GLY A 40 -9.82 18.22 1.20
CA GLY A 40 -9.58 19.25 2.22
C GLY A 40 -10.72 20.26 2.40
N ARG A 41 -11.86 20.08 1.70
CA ARG A 41 -13.02 20.97 1.81
C ARG A 41 -13.71 20.87 3.17
N ILE A 42 -13.82 19.65 3.71
CA ILE A 42 -14.43 19.42 5.02
C ILE A 42 -13.32 19.33 6.07
N LYS A 43 -13.43 20.15 7.12
CA LYS A 43 -12.48 20.22 8.24
C LYS A 43 -12.95 19.38 9.42
N THR A 44 -12.02 19.00 10.27
CA THR A 44 -12.26 18.25 11.50
C THR A 44 -13.11 19.08 12.45
N ASP A 45 -14.26 18.52 12.86
CA ASP A 45 -15.08 19.09 13.93
C ASP A 45 -14.58 18.58 15.29
N TRP A 46 -13.72 19.38 15.92
CA TRP A 46 -13.10 19.03 17.20
C TRP A 46 -14.08 18.91 18.38
N ARG A 47 -15.32 19.36 18.23
CA ARG A 47 -16.37 19.14 19.23
C ARG A 47 -16.76 17.67 19.34
N GLN A 48 -16.46 16.85 18.33
CA GLN A 48 -16.71 15.42 18.30
C GLN A 48 -15.54 14.57 18.85
N ALA A 49 -14.51 15.22 19.40
CA ALA A 49 -13.41 14.52 20.05
C ALA A 49 -13.90 13.77 21.32
N PRO A 50 -13.24 12.66 21.69
CA PRO A 50 -12.01 12.10 21.11
C PRO A 50 -12.26 11.27 19.85
N PHE A 51 -11.34 11.38 18.88
CA PHE A 51 -11.27 10.47 17.74
C PHE A 51 -10.46 9.24 18.12
N THR A 52 -11.07 8.05 18.11
CA THR A 52 -10.43 6.82 18.57
C THR A 52 -10.32 5.79 17.45
N ALA A 53 -9.10 5.29 17.22
CA ALA A 53 -8.83 4.15 16.35
C ALA A 53 -8.35 2.97 17.20
N SER A 54 -9.00 1.81 17.05
CA SER A 54 -8.65 0.59 17.78
C SER A 54 -8.04 -0.44 16.84
N TYR A 55 -6.92 -1.04 17.26
CA TYR A 55 -6.19 -2.04 16.49
C TYR A 55 -6.12 -3.35 17.28
N ARG A 56 -6.27 -4.48 16.60
CA ARG A 56 -6.16 -5.82 17.18
C ARG A 56 -5.58 -6.78 16.15
N ASN A 57 -5.21 -7.99 16.59
CA ASN A 57 -4.71 -9.07 15.73
C ASN A 57 -3.49 -8.66 14.90
N PHE A 58 -2.52 -7.98 15.53
CA PHE A 58 -1.27 -7.63 14.88
C PHE A 58 -0.50 -8.89 14.46
N ARG A 59 -0.37 -9.11 13.15
CA ARG A 59 0.38 -10.23 12.56
C ARG A 59 1.34 -9.69 11.52
N ALA A 60 2.64 -9.84 11.78
CA ALA A 60 3.70 -9.46 10.86
C ALA A 60 4.53 -10.69 10.49
N GLU A 61 4.24 -11.28 9.33
CA GLU A 61 5.07 -12.30 8.72
C GLU A 61 6.07 -11.64 7.78
N ALA A 62 7.24 -11.30 8.32
CA ALA A 62 8.28 -10.59 7.60
C ALA A 62 9.64 -11.24 7.84
N CYS A 63 10.52 -11.10 6.86
CA CYS A 63 11.94 -11.31 7.11
C CYS A 63 12.56 -10.03 7.69
N VAL A 64 13.37 -10.18 8.73
CA VAL A 64 13.87 -9.09 9.57
C VAL A 64 15.36 -8.92 9.32
N ARG A 65 15.80 -7.67 9.16
CA ARG A 65 17.22 -7.30 9.10
C ARG A 65 17.66 -6.78 10.46
N VAL A 66 18.53 -7.50 11.16
CA VAL A 66 18.95 -7.18 12.53
C VAL A 66 20.29 -6.44 12.50
N GLY A 67 20.29 -5.19 12.99
CA GLY A 67 21.48 -4.35 13.14
C GLY A 67 22.08 -3.87 11.80
N GLY A 68 22.88 -2.79 11.85
CA GLY A 68 23.57 -2.24 10.68
C GLY A 68 24.55 -3.22 9.99
N ARG A 69 24.81 -4.39 10.59
CA ARG A 69 25.81 -5.39 10.18
C ARG A 69 25.32 -6.48 9.22
N GLY A 70 24.23 -6.26 8.50
CA GLY A 70 23.92 -7.05 7.29
C GLY A 70 23.30 -8.44 7.48
N ARG A 71 23.08 -8.92 8.71
CA ARG A 71 22.38 -10.21 8.93
C ARG A 71 20.88 -10.05 8.71
N SER A 72 20.36 -10.81 7.74
CA SER A 72 18.95 -10.83 7.37
C SER A 72 18.39 -12.23 7.57
N SER A 73 17.18 -12.35 8.14
CA SER A 73 16.45 -13.62 8.14
C SER A 73 15.78 -13.92 6.79
N CYS A 74 15.93 -13.04 5.80
CA CYS A 74 15.41 -13.25 4.45
C CYS A 74 16.21 -14.35 3.75
N SER A 75 15.70 -15.58 3.75
CA SER A 75 16.16 -16.65 2.87
C SER A 75 15.27 -16.72 1.62
N PRO A 76 15.80 -17.09 0.43
CA PRO A 76 15.00 -17.38 -0.76
C PRO A 76 13.91 -18.43 -0.52
N ARG A 77 14.11 -19.34 0.45
CA ARG A 77 13.11 -20.37 0.85
C ARG A 77 11.95 -19.83 1.69
N THR A 78 12.15 -18.74 2.42
CA THR A 78 11.14 -18.04 3.24
C THR A 78 10.46 -16.89 2.51
N TYR A 79 10.88 -16.57 1.28
CA TYR A 79 10.20 -15.59 0.46
C TYR A 79 8.80 -16.10 0.14
N ASN A 80 7.81 -15.43 0.73
CA ASN A 80 6.41 -15.79 0.59
C ASN A 80 6.05 -15.85 -0.91
N SER A 81 5.46 -16.97 -1.36
CA SER A 81 5.31 -17.27 -2.79
C SER A 81 4.51 -16.20 -3.54
N LEU A 82 3.68 -15.41 -2.85
CA LEU A 82 2.90 -14.31 -3.41
C LEU A 82 3.75 -13.16 -3.98
N MET A 83 4.89 -12.83 -3.36
CA MET A 83 5.77 -11.77 -3.88
C MET A 83 6.49 -12.19 -5.18
N ILE A 84 6.62 -13.50 -5.40
CA ILE A 84 7.29 -14.08 -6.58
C ILE A 84 6.28 -14.48 -7.65
N ARG A 85 5.14 -15.08 -7.26
CA ARG A 85 4.15 -15.69 -8.18
C ARG A 85 3.06 -14.72 -8.65
N GLY A 86 2.94 -13.53 -8.04
CA GLY A 86 1.89 -12.56 -8.36
C GLY A 86 0.49 -13.06 -8.00
N LEU A 87 -0.54 -12.31 -8.38
CA LEU A 87 -1.94 -12.71 -8.19
C LEU A 87 -2.35 -13.80 -9.20
N ASP A 88 -3.03 -14.84 -8.72
CA ASP A 88 -3.70 -15.84 -9.57
C ASP A 88 -4.90 -15.26 -10.33
N GLY A 89 -5.41 -15.99 -11.33
CA GLY A 89 -6.52 -15.52 -12.18
C GLY A 89 -7.78 -15.16 -11.38
N ALA A 90 -8.11 -15.94 -10.35
CA ALA A 90 -9.25 -15.66 -9.50
C ALA A 90 -9.08 -14.34 -8.71
N SER A 91 -7.89 -14.09 -8.15
CA SER A 91 -7.57 -12.86 -7.44
C SER A 91 -7.51 -11.66 -8.38
N GLN A 92 -7.05 -11.84 -9.61
CA GLN A 92 -7.08 -10.79 -10.64
C GLN A 92 -8.52 -10.41 -11.01
N ASN A 93 -9.43 -11.38 -11.12
CA ASN A 93 -10.85 -11.10 -11.36
C ASN A 93 -11.47 -10.33 -10.20
N LYS A 94 -11.16 -10.70 -8.95
CA LYS A 94 -11.59 -9.94 -7.76
C LYS A 94 -11.03 -8.52 -7.75
N LEU A 95 -9.75 -8.34 -8.08
CA LEU A 95 -9.12 -7.02 -8.19
C LEU A 95 -9.81 -6.17 -9.27
N ARG A 96 -10.17 -6.76 -10.41
CA ARG A 96 -10.89 -6.08 -11.49
C ARG A 96 -12.28 -5.64 -11.03
N TRP A 97 -13.00 -6.51 -10.32
CA TRP A 97 -14.30 -6.16 -9.75
C TRP A 97 -14.20 -5.01 -8.75
N VAL A 98 -13.22 -5.04 -7.84
CA VAL A 98 -12.98 -3.93 -6.88
C VAL A 98 -12.71 -2.63 -7.63
N ARG A 99 -11.82 -2.65 -8.63
CA ARG A 99 -11.48 -1.48 -9.44
C ARG A 99 -12.69 -0.92 -10.18
N ASN A 100 -13.57 -1.78 -10.69
CA ASN A 100 -14.75 -1.34 -11.45
C ASN A 100 -15.88 -0.80 -10.57
N LYS A 101 -16.01 -1.27 -9.32
CA LYS A 101 -17.15 -0.96 -8.46
C LYS A 101 -16.86 0.04 -7.34
N TYR A 102 -15.62 0.14 -6.86
CA TYR A 102 -15.29 0.89 -5.64
C TYR A 102 -14.16 1.90 -5.80
N MET A 103 -13.44 1.91 -6.92
CA MET A 103 -12.31 2.82 -7.11
C MET A 103 -12.80 4.20 -7.57
N ILE A 104 -12.72 5.18 -6.67
CA ILE A 104 -13.13 6.57 -6.93
C ILE A 104 -12.00 7.46 -7.49
N TYR A 105 -10.75 7.03 -7.39
CA TYR A 105 -9.58 7.74 -7.91
C TYR A 105 -8.50 6.75 -8.34
N ASN A 106 -7.85 7.02 -9.47
CA ASN A 106 -6.73 6.23 -9.99
C ASN A 106 -5.73 7.11 -10.71
N TYR A 107 -4.51 7.18 -10.19
CA TYR A 107 -3.44 8.00 -10.78
C TYR A 107 -3.06 7.57 -12.21
N CYS A 108 -3.21 6.29 -12.58
CA CYS A 108 -2.98 5.84 -13.95
C CYS A 108 -3.98 6.41 -14.97
N LYS A 109 -5.14 6.90 -14.50
CA LYS A 109 -6.20 7.49 -15.34
C LYS A 109 -6.36 8.99 -15.12
N ASP A 110 -5.47 9.61 -14.35
CA ASP A 110 -5.44 11.04 -14.12
C ASP A 110 -4.51 11.71 -15.14
N TYR A 111 -5.05 11.98 -16.33
CA TYR A 111 -4.31 12.61 -17.42
C TYR A 111 -3.96 14.08 -17.15
N LYS A 112 -4.66 14.73 -16.21
CA LYS A 112 -4.33 16.10 -15.81
C LYS A 112 -3.02 16.13 -15.03
N ARG A 113 -2.84 15.16 -14.13
CA ARG A 113 -1.62 15.05 -13.31
C ARG A 113 -0.49 14.31 -14.04
N PHE A 114 -0.83 13.32 -14.86
CA PHE A 114 0.12 12.50 -15.61
C PHE A 114 -0.24 12.54 -17.11
N PRO A 115 0.16 13.61 -17.84
CA PRO A 115 -0.23 13.81 -19.24
C PRO A 115 0.25 12.70 -20.18
N GLN A 116 1.38 12.08 -19.87
CA GLN A 116 1.96 10.99 -20.65
C GLN A 116 1.43 9.60 -20.19
N GLY A 117 0.51 9.58 -19.22
CA GLY A 117 -0.02 8.34 -18.66
C GLY A 117 1.05 7.48 -17.98
N LEU A 118 0.69 6.21 -17.77
CA LEU A 118 1.60 5.09 -17.47
C LEU A 118 1.51 4.08 -18.61
#